data_AF-A0A3A4PC75-F1
#
_entry.id   AF-A0A3A4PC75-F1
#
_cell.length_a   1.000
_cell.length_b   1.000
_cell.length_c   1.000
_cell.angle_alpha   90.00
_cell.angle_beta   90.00
_cell.angle_gamma   90.00
#
_symmetry.space_group_name_H-M   'P 1'
#
loop_
_entity.id
_entity.type
_entity.pdbx_description
1 polymer ?
#
loop_
_entity_poly.entity_id
_entity_poly.type
_entity_poly.pdbx_seq_one_letter_code
_entity_poly.pdbx_strand_id
1 'polypeptide(L)'
;MYVVTFYSFKGGVGRSMALVNIAYELANTGRNVLIVDFDLEAPGLDTFHLSPLQKKTPGLVNYVTDYMETGQPPEIHPYIFQAVGVGDKEGSLWIMPAGKRSETYGQQFNAIDWKRLYDECDGFLLFENLKAQWGKILSPDYVFIDSRTGHTDIGGICTRQLPDAVVALFFPNEQNLVGLQKIVRDIRNEASLPRNKKIFIHFVTSNVPDMDDEDQILKDRIEQFKTTLGYKKLSGTIHHYNSLALLNQAIFTRERPRSRLAQQYRELLKEIVQQNLEDKEGAKTYLEKIQYEILKSKKSGVAESTLSDVDAKLKIIEESHSSEGLLLQKLAEIRQIQGRPEETLALLTKAIEFGYDEPEALLQRAYLDYRIGDKTYAVNDILSLLNRADLSDYVVHRTIRLLREIDKNQLFNLPSMKAVNELGFEDQLELVENVLCFEKNFLSIAEQLLMKWMNEPELKIKHRDLIKHELILILIGQSRFKEAQEQIISSYSDADIYEIANAFNLAMAKWGEEQKVPIDLFQKVIDMDHKDDGARSSANYAQCLSIANWAIGNKKEALERIKCATDLIMEDKTPEFSAWRYLKVPLKQFLEDLNSIKKMVEGQDIIPLFMRKDNN
;
A
#
# COMPACT_ATOMS: atom_id res chain seq x y z
N MET A 1 0.93 -10.48 24.60
CA MET A 1 0.62 -11.91 24.82
C MET A 1 -0.84 -12.16 24.50
N TYR A 2 -1.12 -12.97 23.48
CA TYR A 2 -2.47 -13.27 23.01
C TYR A 2 -2.84 -14.74 23.28
N VAL A 3 -3.89 -14.97 24.07
CA VAL A 3 -4.28 -16.31 24.54
C VAL A 3 -5.40 -16.87 23.65
N VAL A 4 -5.16 -18.01 23.01
CA VAL A 4 -6.14 -18.68 22.15
C VAL A 4 -6.43 -20.08 22.67
N THR A 5 -7.70 -20.34 22.99
CA THR A 5 -8.13 -21.67 23.41
C THR A 5 -8.70 -22.43 22.23
N PHE A 6 -8.20 -23.63 22.01
CA PHE A 6 -8.83 -24.59 21.12
C PHE A 6 -9.87 -25.36 21.93
N TYR A 7 -11.11 -25.39 21.47
CA TYR A 7 -12.26 -25.99 22.17
C TYR A 7 -13.11 -26.83 21.24
N SER A 8 -13.69 -27.89 21.76
CA SER A 8 -14.75 -28.64 21.09
C SER A 8 -15.74 -29.21 22.12
N PHE A 9 -17.02 -29.26 21.74
CA PHE A 9 -18.02 -29.88 22.60
C PHE A 9 -17.85 -31.41 22.67
N LYS A 10 -17.46 -32.03 21.55
CA LYS A 10 -17.16 -33.46 21.45
C LYS A 10 -15.70 -33.73 21.16
N GLY A 11 -15.21 -34.86 21.66
CA GLY A 11 -13.89 -35.40 21.36
C GLY A 11 -13.78 -35.92 19.93
N GLY A 12 -12.54 -36.17 19.50
CA GLY A 12 -12.26 -36.77 18.19
C GLY A 12 -12.31 -35.81 17.00
N VAL A 13 -12.42 -34.50 17.23
CA VAL A 13 -12.44 -33.49 16.14
C VAL A 13 -11.06 -32.92 15.78
N GLY A 14 -9.96 -33.50 16.30
CA GLY A 14 -8.59 -33.11 15.93
C GLY A 14 -8.05 -31.83 16.59
N ARG A 15 -8.59 -31.44 17.76
CA ARG A 15 -8.21 -30.22 18.49
C ARG A 15 -6.70 -30.10 18.77
N SER A 16 -6.12 -31.06 19.47
CA SER A 16 -4.70 -31.09 19.83
C SER A 16 -3.79 -31.09 18.60
N MET A 17 -4.20 -31.83 17.55
CA MET A 17 -3.47 -31.90 16.29
C MET A 17 -3.42 -30.53 15.60
N ALA A 18 -4.55 -29.84 15.50
CA ALA A 18 -4.61 -28.48 14.94
C ALA A 18 -3.74 -27.52 15.76
N LEU A 19 -3.88 -27.55 17.09
CA LEU A 19 -3.14 -26.69 18.01
C LEU A 19 -1.62 -26.86 17.85
N VAL A 20 -1.10 -28.09 17.93
CA VAL A 20 0.35 -28.35 17.85
C VAL A 20 0.93 -27.94 16.50
N ASN A 21 0.22 -28.23 15.40
CA ASN A 21 0.67 -27.86 14.06
C ASN A 21 0.73 -26.33 13.87
N ILE A 22 -0.28 -25.61 14.39
CA ILE A 22 -0.35 -24.15 14.33
C ILE A 22 0.73 -23.52 15.22
N ALA A 23 0.94 -24.05 16.43
CA ALA A 23 1.98 -23.60 17.35
C ALA A 23 3.38 -23.75 16.75
N TYR A 24 3.65 -24.92 16.16
CA TYR A 24 4.91 -25.22 15.49
C TYR A 24 5.17 -24.25 14.33
N GLU A 25 4.17 -24.03 13.48
CA GLU A 25 4.28 -23.12 12.34
C GLU A 25 4.54 -21.68 12.81
N LEU A 26 3.80 -21.22 13.82
CA LEU A 26 3.91 -19.86 14.33
C LEU A 26 5.28 -19.61 14.99
N ALA A 27 5.79 -20.56 15.77
CA ALA A 27 7.13 -20.47 16.37
C ALA A 27 8.24 -20.36 15.30
N ASN A 28 8.11 -21.08 14.18
CA ASN A 28 9.06 -20.98 13.06
C ASN A 28 8.99 -19.67 12.28
N THR A 29 7.99 -18.82 12.54
CA THR A 29 7.94 -17.46 11.99
C THR A 29 8.56 -16.41 12.91
N GLY A 30 9.22 -16.83 14.00
CA GLY A 30 9.93 -15.95 14.94
C GLY A 30 9.11 -15.56 16.18
N ARG A 31 7.92 -16.12 16.37
CA ARG A 31 7.11 -15.87 17.58
C ARG A 31 7.53 -16.78 18.73
N ASN A 32 7.37 -16.28 19.95
CA ASN A 32 7.42 -17.06 21.17
C ASN A 32 6.02 -17.60 21.50
N VAL A 33 5.89 -18.93 21.52
CA VAL A 33 4.61 -19.61 21.68
C VAL A 33 4.66 -20.52 22.90
N LEU A 34 3.64 -20.46 23.75
CA LEU A 34 3.42 -21.42 24.84
C LEU A 34 2.20 -22.28 24.52
N ILE A 35 2.31 -23.60 24.62
CA ILE A 35 1.16 -24.51 24.63
C ILE A 35 0.86 -24.93 26.07
N VAL A 36 -0.41 -24.96 26.46
CA VAL A 36 -0.85 -25.46 27.77
C VAL A 36 -1.89 -26.56 27.60
N ASP A 37 -1.61 -27.75 28.14
CA ASP A 37 -2.54 -28.89 28.13
C ASP A 37 -3.53 -28.78 29.29
N PHE A 38 -4.76 -28.38 29.00
CA PHE A 38 -5.89 -28.37 29.93
C PHE A 38 -6.78 -29.61 29.76
N ASP A 39 -6.43 -30.56 28.90
CA ASP A 39 -7.12 -31.85 28.79
C ASP A 39 -6.59 -32.80 29.87
N LEU A 40 -6.99 -32.56 31.13
CA LEU A 40 -6.44 -33.25 32.29
C LEU A 40 -6.91 -34.71 32.44
N GLU A 41 -8.06 -35.07 31.86
CA GLU A 41 -8.61 -36.42 31.95
C GLU A 41 -7.92 -37.40 30.99
N ALA A 42 -7.63 -36.93 29.77
CA ALA A 42 -6.95 -37.72 28.75
C ALA A 42 -5.96 -36.83 27.97
N PRO A 43 -4.87 -36.37 28.61
CA PRO A 43 -3.93 -35.48 27.96
C PRO A 43 -3.32 -36.16 26.73
N GLY A 44 -3.05 -35.37 25.70
CA GLY A 44 -2.57 -35.89 24.42
C GLY A 44 -1.28 -35.25 23.95
N LEU A 45 -0.90 -34.09 24.49
CA LEU A 45 0.24 -33.33 23.97
C LEU A 45 1.56 -34.06 24.18
N ASP A 46 1.66 -34.93 25.19
CA ASP A 46 2.84 -35.72 25.50
C ASP A 46 3.22 -36.77 24.43
N THR A 47 2.35 -36.96 23.43
CA THR A 47 2.52 -37.94 22.35
C THR A 47 3.16 -37.35 21.07
N PHE A 48 3.28 -36.03 20.96
CA PHE A 48 3.85 -35.34 19.78
C PHE A 48 5.39 -35.28 19.75
N HIS A 49 6.06 -35.92 20.72
CA HIS A 49 7.52 -36.05 20.80
C HIS A 49 8.30 -34.72 20.63
N LEU A 50 7.80 -33.64 21.24
CA LEU A 50 8.36 -32.29 21.10
C LEU A 50 9.69 -32.10 21.88
N SER A 51 9.92 -32.91 22.91
CA SER A 51 11.14 -32.87 23.72
C SER A 51 11.31 -34.17 24.53
N PRO A 52 12.55 -34.62 24.82
CA PRO A 52 12.81 -35.73 25.74
C PRO A 52 12.31 -35.47 27.18
N LEU A 53 12.09 -34.21 27.57
CA LEU A 53 11.64 -33.82 28.91
C LEU A 53 10.12 -34.00 29.11
N GLN A 54 9.37 -34.15 28.03
CA GLN A 54 7.91 -34.12 27.98
C GLN A 54 7.20 -35.07 28.97
N LYS A 55 7.78 -36.24 29.26
CA LYS A 55 7.22 -37.22 30.21
C LYS A 55 7.67 -37.03 31.66
N LYS A 56 8.67 -36.18 31.90
CA LYS A 56 9.32 -35.99 33.20
C LYS A 56 8.89 -34.70 33.89
N THR A 57 8.56 -33.68 33.11
CA THR A 57 8.18 -32.36 33.63
C THR A 57 6.82 -32.44 34.34
N PRO A 58 6.69 -31.93 35.59
CA PRO A 58 5.38 -31.69 36.18
C PRO A 58 4.60 -30.66 35.35
N GLY A 59 3.30 -30.57 35.57
CA GLY A 59 2.43 -29.77 34.69
C GLY A 59 1.30 -29.10 35.45
N LEU A 60 0.21 -28.77 34.76
CA LEU A 60 -0.90 -28.01 35.32
C LEU A 60 -1.54 -28.65 36.55
N VAL A 61 -1.74 -29.97 36.57
CA VAL A 61 -2.24 -30.69 37.75
C VAL A 61 -1.30 -30.46 38.94
N ASN A 62 0.01 -30.63 38.73
CA ASN A 62 1.00 -30.43 39.79
C ASN A 62 1.03 -28.97 40.26
N TYR A 63 0.96 -28.01 39.34
CA TYR A 63 0.92 -26.58 39.66
C TYR A 63 -0.27 -26.23 40.56
N VAL A 64 -1.46 -26.75 40.23
CA VAL A 64 -2.68 -26.51 41.02
C VAL A 64 -2.62 -27.25 42.36
N THR A 65 -2.16 -28.50 42.39
CA THR A 65 -2.00 -29.24 43.66
C THR A 65 -1.01 -28.55 44.60
N ASP A 66 0.15 -28.13 44.09
CA ASP A 66 1.18 -27.44 44.89
C ASP A 66 0.65 -26.10 45.42
N TYR A 67 -0.17 -25.39 44.65
CA TYR A 67 -0.88 -24.20 45.14
C TYR A 67 -1.87 -24.53 46.26
N MET A 68 -2.68 -25.57 46.11
CA MET A 68 -3.65 -25.97 47.13
C MET A 68 -2.98 -26.43 48.43
N GLU A 69 -1.78 -27.01 48.35
CA GLU A 69 -1.00 -27.43 49.51
C GLU A 69 -0.31 -26.26 50.22
N THR A 70 0.24 -25.31 49.46
CA THR A 70 1.07 -24.22 50.00
C THR A 70 0.32 -22.92 50.24
N GLY A 71 -0.85 -22.73 49.59
CA GLY A 71 -1.60 -21.48 49.56
C GLY A 71 -0.90 -20.34 48.80
N GLN A 72 0.19 -20.63 48.07
CA GLN A 72 1.00 -19.63 47.36
C GLN A 72 1.21 -20.07 45.91
N PRO A 73 1.02 -19.18 44.91
CA PRO A 73 1.22 -19.55 43.50
C PRO A 73 2.67 -20.01 43.26
N PRO A 74 2.89 -21.26 42.79
CA PRO A 74 4.23 -21.75 42.50
C PRO A 74 4.91 -20.95 41.38
N GLU A 75 6.24 -20.96 41.34
CA GLU A 75 7.00 -20.47 40.19
C GLU A 75 6.77 -21.38 38.98
N ILE A 76 6.52 -20.84 37.78
CA ILE A 76 6.12 -21.67 36.63
C ILE A 76 7.24 -22.54 36.01
N HIS A 77 8.51 -22.14 36.14
CA HIS A 77 9.64 -22.77 35.42
C HIS A 77 9.72 -24.31 35.58
N PRO A 78 9.49 -24.89 36.78
CA PRO A 78 9.53 -26.35 36.95
C PRO A 78 8.41 -27.08 36.19
N TYR A 79 7.30 -26.40 35.87
CA TYR A 79 6.10 -26.98 35.28
C TYR A 79 6.04 -26.83 33.76
N ILE A 80 7.11 -26.34 33.14
CA ILE A 80 7.20 -26.11 31.70
C ILE A 80 8.50 -26.65 31.12
N PHE A 81 8.52 -26.93 29.82
CA PHE A 81 9.72 -27.27 29.09
C PHE A 81 9.71 -26.67 27.68
N GLN A 82 10.89 -26.48 27.11
CA GLN A 82 11.05 -26.00 25.74
C GLN A 82 11.10 -27.20 24.76
N ALA A 83 10.43 -27.07 23.63
CA ALA A 83 10.56 -27.99 22.50
C ALA A 83 11.96 -27.91 21.88
N VAL A 84 12.41 -29.00 21.28
CA VAL A 84 13.71 -29.08 20.59
C VAL A 84 13.49 -29.12 19.07
N GLY A 85 14.29 -28.38 18.31
CA GLY A 85 14.21 -28.36 16.84
C GLY A 85 12.99 -27.60 16.29
N VAL A 86 12.62 -26.51 16.96
CA VAL A 86 11.55 -25.56 16.59
C VAL A 86 12.08 -24.15 16.85
N GLY A 87 11.72 -23.18 16.01
CA GLY A 87 12.10 -21.78 16.19
C GLY A 87 13.21 -21.29 15.26
N ASP A 88 13.21 -21.69 13.98
CA ASP A 88 14.26 -21.39 12.99
C ASP A 88 14.58 -19.89 12.80
N LYS A 89 13.74 -18.98 13.33
CA LYS A 89 13.85 -17.51 13.22
C LYS A 89 13.81 -16.81 14.57
N GLU A 90 14.57 -17.31 15.56
CA GLU A 90 14.61 -16.78 16.94
C GLU A 90 13.33 -16.96 17.76
N GLY A 91 12.30 -17.58 17.18
CA GLY A 91 11.09 -17.96 17.90
C GLY A 91 11.34 -19.14 18.84
N SER A 92 10.38 -19.40 19.72
CA SER A 92 10.46 -20.53 20.66
C SER A 92 9.11 -21.19 20.87
N LEU A 93 9.13 -22.49 21.16
CA LEU A 93 7.94 -23.24 21.52
C LEU A 93 8.11 -23.84 22.90
N TRP A 94 7.31 -23.36 23.84
CA TRP A 94 7.22 -23.83 25.22
C TRP A 94 5.97 -24.66 25.43
N ILE A 95 6.04 -25.61 26.35
CA ILE A 95 4.92 -26.49 26.68
C ILE A 95 4.79 -26.58 28.20
N MET A 96 3.58 -26.34 28.68
CA MET A 96 3.09 -26.69 30.00
C MET A 96 2.21 -27.94 29.86
N PRO A 97 2.72 -29.15 30.18
CA PRO A 97 1.94 -30.37 30.05
C PRO A 97 0.82 -30.42 31.11
N ALA A 98 -0.11 -31.36 30.98
CA ALA A 98 -1.17 -31.53 31.97
C ALA A 98 -0.62 -32.02 33.30
N GLY A 99 0.46 -32.80 33.28
CA GLY A 99 1.20 -33.25 34.45
C GLY A 99 2.15 -34.39 34.12
N LYS A 100 2.93 -34.79 35.12
CA LYS A 100 3.83 -35.94 34.99
C LYS A 100 3.02 -37.22 34.84
N ARG A 101 3.33 -38.06 33.84
CA ARG A 101 2.70 -39.37 33.62
C ARG A 101 3.21 -40.43 34.60
N SER A 102 3.06 -40.19 35.90
CA SER A 102 3.30 -41.17 36.96
C SER A 102 2.02 -41.93 37.30
N GLU A 103 2.19 -43.05 38.00
CA GLU A 103 1.06 -43.83 38.56
C GLU A 103 0.15 -42.98 39.47
N THR A 104 0.71 -41.91 40.06
CA THR A 104 0.00 -40.98 40.95
C THR A 104 -0.80 -39.89 40.23
N TYR A 105 -0.66 -39.73 38.91
CA TYR A 105 -1.31 -38.64 38.16
C TYR A 105 -2.83 -38.62 38.34
N GLY A 106 -3.47 -39.78 38.18
CA GLY A 106 -4.92 -39.90 38.32
C GLY A 106 -5.40 -39.58 39.74
N GLN A 107 -4.61 -39.93 40.77
CA GLN A 107 -4.93 -39.60 42.15
C GLN A 107 -4.83 -38.09 42.41
N GLN A 108 -3.76 -37.45 41.92
CA GLN A 108 -3.56 -36.00 42.06
C GLN A 108 -4.64 -35.22 41.32
N PHE A 109 -4.98 -35.60 40.09
CA PHE A 109 -6.04 -34.96 39.34
C PHE A 109 -7.41 -35.08 40.01
N ASN A 110 -7.78 -36.27 40.48
CA ASN A 110 -9.06 -36.50 41.16
C ASN A 110 -9.17 -35.79 42.52
N ALA A 111 -8.03 -35.42 43.13
CA ALA A 111 -8.01 -34.69 44.39
C ALA A 111 -8.32 -33.19 44.21
N ILE A 112 -8.26 -32.66 42.98
CA ILE A 112 -8.55 -31.25 42.71
C ILE A 112 -10.06 -31.03 42.66
N ASP A 113 -10.60 -30.42 43.72
CA ASP A 113 -11.95 -29.87 43.72
C ASP A 113 -11.93 -28.46 43.11
N TRP A 114 -12.26 -28.37 41.82
CA TRP A 114 -12.27 -27.13 41.05
C TRP A 114 -13.25 -26.09 41.59
N LYS A 115 -14.39 -26.55 42.14
CA LYS A 115 -15.38 -25.65 42.71
C LYS A 115 -14.84 -25.03 43.99
N ARG A 116 -14.31 -25.85 44.88
CA ARG A 116 -13.65 -25.37 46.11
C ARG A 116 -12.48 -24.46 45.80
N LEU A 117 -11.66 -24.77 44.79
CA LEU A 117 -10.55 -23.93 44.37
C LEU A 117 -11.01 -22.50 44.05
N TYR A 118 -12.12 -22.35 43.31
CA TYR A 118 -12.65 -21.04 42.93
C TYR A 118 -13.44 -20.35 44.04
N ASP A 119 -14.22 -21.10 44.82
CA ASP A 119 -15.11 -20.55 45.83
C ASP A 119 -14.38 -20.21 47.15
N GLU A 120 -13.33 -20.96 47.50
CA GLU A 120 -12.68 -20.90 48.83
C GLU A 120 -11.16 -20.65 48.80
N CYS A 121 -10.49 -20.88 47.67
CA CYS A 121 -9.02 -20.85 47.60
C CYS A 121 -8.51 -19.88 46.52
N ASP A 122 -9.23 -18.79 46.24
CA ASP A 122 -8.80 -17.72 45.32
C ASP A 122 -8.38 -18.22 43.92
N GLY A 123 -9.00 -19.29 43.43
CA GLY A 123 -8.65 -19.94 42.15
C GLY A 123 -8.64 -18.99 40.96
N PHE A 124 -9.52 -17.97 40.94
CA PHE A 124 -9.46 -16.94 39.92
C PHE A 124 -8.10 -16.21 39.92
N LEU A 125 -7.63 -15.79 41.10
CA LEU A 125 -6.34 -15.10 41.25
C LEU A 125 -5.16 -16.02 40.96
N LEU A 126 -5.25 -17.32 41.25
CA LEU A 126 -4.22 -18.31 40.85
C LEU A 126 -4.00 -18.26 39.33
N PHE A 127 -5.07 -18.32 38.54
CA PHE A 127 -4.96 -18.34 37.08
C PHE A 127 -4.56 -16.99 36.49
N GLU A 128 -4.96 -15.87 37.10
CA GLU A 128 -4.44 -14.55 36.72
C GLU A 128 -2.95 -14.41 37.06
N ASN A 129 -2.50 -14.95 38.19
CA ASN A 129 -1.09 -15.01 38.56
C ASN A 129 -0.30 -15.89 37.57
N LEU A 130 -0.81 -17.07 37.22
CA LEU A 130 -0.22 -17.94 36.21
C LEU A 130 -0.08 -17.22 34.87
N LYS A 131 -1.12 -16.50 34.42
CA LYS A 131 -1.08 -15.67 33.20
C LYS A 131 -0.02 -14.57 33.29
N ALA A 132 0.09 -13.89 34.43
CA ALA A 132 1.13 -12.88 34.66
C ALA A 132 2.54 -13.48 34.66
N GLN A 133 2.72 -14.68 35.23
CA GLN A 133 3.97 -15.41 35.20
C GLN A 133 4.37 -15.79 33.77
N TRP A 134 3.44 -16.29 32.94
CA TRP A 134 3.73 -16.52 31.52
C TRP A 134 4.27 -15.27 30.84
N GLY A 135 3.58 -14.13 31.01
CA GLY A 135 3.99 -12.86 30.43
C GLY A 135 5.37 -12.39 30.89
N LYS A 136 5.65 -12.47 32.19
CA LYS A 136 6.92 -11.96 32.76
C LYS A 136 8.12 -12.86 32.45
N ILE A 137 7.94 -14.17 32.48
CA ILE A 137 9.03 -15.14 32.42
C ILE A 137 9.31 -15.57 30.98
N LEU A 138 8.26 -15.87 30.21
CA LEU A 138 8.40 -16.38 28.84
C LEU A 138 8.24 -15.29 27.79
N SER A 139 7.60 -14.17 28.14
CA SER A 139 7.20 -13.12 27.19
C SER A 139 6.60 -13.68 25.90
N PRO A 140 5.61 -14.61 25.95
CA PRO A 140 5.12 -15.25 24.75
C PRO A 140 4.22 -14.30 23.97
N ASP A 141 4.39 -14.29 22.65
CA ASP A 141 3.48 -13.63 21.73
C ASP A 141 2.11 -14.31 21.80
N TYR A 142 2.10 -15.65 21.85
CA TYR A 142 0.89 -16.46 21.88
C TYR A 142 0.91 -17.53 22.96
N VAL A 143 -0.25 -17.75 23.60
CA VAL A 143 -0.50 -18.92 24.45
C VAL A 143 -1.64 -19.72 23.85
N PHE A 144 -1.40 -20.97 23.50
CA PHE A 144 -2.41 -21.87 22.96
C PHE A 144 -2.83 -22.91 24.01
N ILE A 145 -4.12 -22.92 24.33
CA ILE A 145 -4.69 -23.80 25.34
C ILE A 145 -5.43 -24.96 24.66
N ASP A 146 -5.03 -26.19 24.96
CA ASP A 146 -5.78 -27.39 24.60
C ASP A 146 -6.81 -27.68 25.69
N SER A 147 -8.05 -27.23 25.53
CA SER A 147 -9.08 -27.37 26.57
C SER A 147 -9.54 -28.83 26.78
N ARG A 148 -10.37 -29.11 27.79
CA ARG A 148 -11.15 -30.36 27.83
C ARG A 148 -12.44 -30.25 27.01
N THR A 149 -12.97 -31.37 26.49
CA THR A 149 -14.24 -31.36 25.75
C THR A 149 -15.46 -31.34 26.66
N GLY A 150 -16.56 -30.75 26.17
CA GLY A 150 -17.87 -30.79 26.84
C GLY A 150 -18.12 -29.61 27.77
N HIS A 151 -19.09 -29.77 28.68
CA HIS A 151 -19.36 -28.82 29.76
C HIS A 151 -18.69 -29.34 31.03
N THR A 152 -17.48 -28.86 31.30
CA THR A 152 -16.71 -29.20 32.51
C THR A 152 -16.48 -27.95 33.35
N ASP A 153 -16.19 -28.13 34.65
CA ASP A 153 -15.86 -27.02 35.56
C ASP A 153 -14.61 -26.26 35.09
N ILE A 154 -13.64 -27.00 34.53
CA ILE A 154 -12.42 -26.46 33.89
C ILE A 154 -12.75 -25.69 32.60
N GLY A 155 -13.83 -26.05 31.90
CA GLY A 155 -14.21 -25.46 30.62
C GLY A 155 -14.45 -23.94 30.70
N GLY A 156 -14.95 -23.44 31.84
CA GLY A 156 -15.13 -22.00 32.06
C GLY A 156 -13.80 -21.24 32.10
N ILE A 157 -12.75 -21.86 32.63
CA ILE A 157 -11.40 -21.30 32.71
C ILE A 157 -10.85 -21.10 31.29
N CYS A 158 -10.92 -22.16 30.47
CA CYS A 158 -10.39 -22.17 29.12
C CYS A 158 -11.24 -21.37 28.13
N THR A 159 -12.55 -21.23 28.32
CA THR A 159 -13.41 -20.54 27.34
C THR A 159 -13.73 -19.10 27.69
N ARG A 160 -13.62 -18.69 28.96
CA ARG A 160 -14.05 -17.36 29.42
C ARG A 160 -12.96 -16.60 30.18
N GLN A 161 -12.30 -17.23 31.16
CA GLN A 161 -11.32 -16.53 31.99
C GLN A 161 -10.01 -16.22 31.25
N LEU A 162 -9.34 -17.23 30.71
CA LEU A 162 -8.00 -17.08 30.14
C LEU A 162 -7.95 -16.44 28.73
N PRO A 163 -8.77 -16.89 27.75
CA PRO A 163 -8.56 -16.58 26.34
C PRO A 163 -8.93 -15.16 25.94
N ASP A 164 -8.21 -14.63 24.97
CA ASP A 164 -8.62 -13.49 24.13
C ASP A 164 -9.44 -13.98 22.92
N ALA A 165 -9.19 -15.22 22.47
CA ALA A 165 -9.98 -15.90 21.45
C ALA A 165 -10.20 -17.40 21.73
N VAL A 166 -11.30 -17.93 21.19
CA VAL A 166 -11.64 -19.35 21.23
C VAL A 166 -11.82 -19.88 19.81
N VAL A 167 -11.07 -20.92 19.46
CA VAL A 167 -11.28 -21.73 18.26
C VAL A 167 -12.26 -22.84 18.61
N ALA A 168 -13.52 -22.69 18.19
CA ALA A 168 -14.57 -23.68 18.39
C ALA A 168 -14.58 -24.67 17.22
N LEU A 169 -13.93 -25.83 17.42
CA LEU A 169 -13.92 -26.94 16.48
C LEU A 169 -15.16 -27.82 16.66
N PHE A 170 -15.85 -28.13 15.56
CA PHE A 170 -17.01 -29.02 15.60
C PHE A 170 -17.18 -29.85 14.33
N PHE A 171 -17.73 -31.05 14.50
CA PHE A 171 -18.35 -31.78 13.40
C PHE A 171 -19.81 -31.29 13.26
N PRO A 172 -20.30 -30.99 12.04
CA PRO A 172 -21.59 -30.33 11.83
C PRO A 172 -22.80 -31.27 12.02
N ASN A 173 -23.00 -31.71 13.26
CA ASN A 173 -24.16 -32.51 13.67
C ASN A 173 -24.99 -31.82 14.76
N GLU A 174 -26.20 -32.32 15.00
CA GLU A 174 -27.14 -31.72 15.95
C GLU A 174 -26.60 -31.66 17.38
N GLN A 175 -25.88 -32.68 17.82
CA GLN A 175 -25.32 -32.72 19.17
C GLN A 175 -24.27 -31.62 19.41
N ASN A 176 -23.39 -31.37 18.43
CA ASN A 176 -22.43 -30.26 18.51
C ASN A 176 -23.15 -28.91 18.46
N LEU A 177 -24.21 -28.78 17.65
CA LEU A 177 -24.98 -27.54 17.55
C LEU A 177 -25.59 -27.16 18.90
N VAL A 178 -26.31 -28.10 19.53
CA VAL A 178 -26.96 -27.88 20.83
C VAL A 178 -25.93 -27.59 21.92
N GLY A 179 -24.83 -28.34 21.97
CA GLY A 179 -23.78 -28.13 22.96
C GLY A 179 -23.07 -26.78 22.82
N LEU A 180 -22.76 -26.37 21.58
CA LEU A 180 -22.07 -25.10 21.32
C LEU A 180 -22.94 -23.87 21.59
N GLN A 181 -24.27 -23.96 21.44
CA GLN A 181 -25.16 -22.82 21.72
C GLN A 181 -24.94 -22.24 23.12
N LYS A 182 -24.84 -23.10 24.13
CA LYS A 182 -24.62 -22.66 25.52
C LYS A 182 -23.25 -22.02 25.68
N ILE A 183 -22.19 -22.67 25.19
CA ILE A 183 -20.81 -22.14 25.28
C ILE A 183 -20.68 -20.79 24.57
N VAL A 184 -21.18 -20.67 23.34
CA VAL A 184 -21.12 -19.43 22.56
C VAL A 184 -21.85 -18.29 23.27
N ARG A 185 -23.01 -18.57 23.88
CA ARG A 185 -23.76 -17.60 24.69
C ARG A 185 -22.95 -17.16 25.90
N ASP A 186 -22.39 -18.12 26.65
CA ASP A 186 -21.63 -17.84 27.86
C ASP A 186 -20.37 -17.02 27.55
N ILE A 187 -19.65 -17.32 26.47
CA ILE A 187 -18.50 -16.53 26.00
C ILE A 187 -18.92 -15.10 25.64
N ARG A 188 -20.02 -14.92 24.90
CA ARG A 188 -20.51 -13.59 24.50
C ARG A 188 -20.98 -12.75 25.67
N ASN A 189 -21.54 -13.37 26.70
CA ASN A 189 -22.00 -12.67 27.90
C ASN A 189 -20.84 -12.01 28.67
N GLU A 190 -19.60 -12.51 28.54
CA GLU A 190 -18.41 -11.91 29.17
C GLU A 190 -18.10 -10.50 28.67
N ALA A 191 -18.59 -10.12 27.47
CA ALA A 191 -18.46 -8.77 26.95
C ALA A 191 -19.32 -7.74 27.71
N SER A 192 -20.23 -8.19 28.57
CA SER A 192 -21.05 -7.32 29.43
C SER A 192 -20.36 -7.09 30.78
N LEU A 193 -20.85 -6.10 31.54
CA LEU A 193 -20.43 -5.91 32.92
C LEU A 193 -20.73 -7.17 33.76
N PRO A 194 -19.90 -7.51 34.75
CA PRO A 194 -18.79 -6.71 35.28
C PRO A 194 -17.43 -6.92 34.57
N ARG A 195 -17.27 -7.95 33.73
CA ARG A 195 -15.96 -8.31 33.17
C ARG A 195 -15.56 -7.48 31.95
N ASN A 196 -16.53 -7.06 31.12
CA ASN A 196 -16.31 -6.28 29.90
C ASN A 196 -15.20 -6.86 29.00
N LYS A 197 -15.10 -8.20 28.94
CA LYS A 197 -14.06 -8.93 28.23
C LYS A 197 -14.62 -9.47 26.91
N LYS A 198 -14.23 -8.85 25.80
CA LYS A 198 -14.60 -9.34 24.47
C LYS A 198 -13.69 -10.51 24.09
N ILE A 199 -14.28 -11.68 23.90
CA ILE A 199 -13.57 -12.89 23.47
C ILE A 199 -14.02 -13.22 22.05
N PHE A 200 -13.07 -13.30 21.12
CA PHE A 200 -13.39 -13.63 19.73
C PHE A 200 -13.65 -15.13 19.57
N ILE A 201 -14.57 -15.54 18.70
CA ILE A 201 -14.85 -16.96 18.43
C ILE A 201 -14.59 -17.28 16.96
N HIS A 202 -13.58 -18.12 16.72
CA HIS A 202 -13.33 -18.74 15.42
C HIS A 202 -14.17 -20.00 15.31
N PHE A 203 -15.18 -20.00 14.43
CA PHE A 203 -15.97 -21.19 14.14
C PHE A 203 -15.27 -22.02 13.07
N VAL A 204 -14.90 -23.26 13.42
CA VAL A 204 -14.15 -24.15 12.54
C VAL A 204 -14.86 -25.49 12.47
N THR A 205 -15.28 -25.86 11.27
CA THR A 205 -15.76 -27.22 11.04
C THR A 205 -14.57 -28.15 10.90
N SER A 206 -14.57 -29.28 11.59
CA SER A 206 -13.43 -30.19 11.62
C SER A 206 -13.84 -31.64 11.43
N ASN A 207 -12.92 -32.43 10.87
CA ASN A 207 -13.11 -33.81 10.48
C ASN A 207 -14.30 -33.98 9.50
N VAL A 208 -14.52 -32.98 8.64
CA VAL A 208 -15.64 -32.96 7.69
C VAL A 208 -15.33 -33.90 6.53
N PRO A 209 -16.26 -34.77 6.09
CA PRO A 209 -16.05 -35.62 4.93
C PRO A 209 -15.80 -34.77 3.68
N ASP A 210 -14.90 -35.24 2.84
CA ASP A 210 -14.57 -34.61 1.57
C ASP A 210 -15.21 -35.42 0.44
N MET A 211 -16.51 -35.21 0.25
CA MET A 211 -17.36 -35.95 -0.68
C MET A 211 -18.35 -34.98 -1.34
N ASP A 212 -18.96 -35.40 -2.44
CA ASP A 212 -20.02 -34.64 -3.09
C ASP A 212 -21.23 -34.47 -2.15
N ASP A 213 -21.76 -33.25 -2.09
CA ASP A 213 -22.91 -32.86 -1.26
C ASP A 213 -24.14 -32.61 -2.14
N GLU A 214 -24.50 -33.58 -2.99
CA GLU A 214 -25.59 -33.45 -3.99
C GLU A 214 -26.92 -33.06 -3.35
N ASP A 215 -27.22 -33.64 -2.19
CA ASP A 215 -28.42 -33.37 -1.40
C ASP A 215 -28.30 -32.14 -0.48
N GLN A 216 -27.21 -31.37 -0.58
CA GLN A 216 -26.92 -30.17 0.22
C GLN A 216 -26.95 -30.39 1.74
N ILE A 217 -26.68 -31.62 2.21
CA ILE A 217 -26.73 -32.01 3.61
C ILE A 217 -25.73 -31.19 4.43
N LEU A 218 -24.46 -31.15 4.00
CA LEU A 218 -23.43 -30.41 4.70
C LEU A 218 -23.73 -28.91 4.64
N LYS A 219 -24.07 -28.40 3.47
CA LYS A 219 -24.42 -26.99 3.26
C LYS A 219 -25.55 -26.53 4.20
N ASP A 220 -26.65 -27.27 4.26
CA ASP A 220 -27.80 -26.95 5.11
C ASP A 220 -27.43 -26.99 6.59
N ARG A 221 -26.60 -27.96 7.00
CA ARG A 221 -26.07 -28.01 8.38
C ARG A 221 -25.21 -26.80 8.70
N ILE A 222 -24.33 -26.36 7.80
CA ILE A 222 -23.50 -25.17 8.04
C ILE A 222 -24.36 -23.91 8.15
N GLU A 223 -25.37 -23.72 7.28
CA GLU A 223 -26.29 -22.58 7.40
C GLU A 223 -27.13 -22.62 8.68
N GLN A 224 -27.54 -23.82 9.13
CA GLN A 224 -28.19 -23.98 10.44
C GLN A 224 -27.27 -23.55 11.59
N PHE A 225 -26.01 -23.99 11.59
CA PHE A 225 -25.01 -23.59 12.59
C PHE A 225 -24.77 -22.08 12.56
N LYS A 226 -24.62 -21.50 11.36
CA LYS A 226 -24.39 -20.08 11.14
C LYS A 226 -25.51 -19.23 11.70
N THR A 227 -26.76 -19.59 11.42
CA THR A 227 -27.95 -18.90 11.94
C THR A 227 -28.06 -19.04 13.45
N THR A 228 -27.92 -20.26 13.96
CA THR A 228 -28.13 -20.58 15.38
C THR A 228 -27.03 -20.01 16.29
N LEU A 229 -25.78 -20.11 15.86
CA LEU A 229 -24.63 -19.60 16.60
C LEU A 229 -24.33 -18.14 16.25
N GLY A 230 -24.97 -17.57 15.23
CA GLY A 230 -24.86 -16.15 14.89
C GLY A 230 -23.46 -15.73 14.45
N TYR A 231 -22.84 -16.46 13.51
CA TYR A 231 -21.56 -16.05 12.90
C TYR A 231 -21.76 -15.70 11.42
N LYS A 232 -20.87 -14.86 10.86
CA LYS A 232 -20.98 -14.43 9.44
C LYS A 232 -20.35 -15.44 8.47
N LYS A 233 -19.16 -15.95 8.83
CA LYS A 233 -18.40 -16.93 8.07
C LYS A 233 -17.65 -17.87 9.01
N LEU A 234 -17.31 -19.07 8.52
CA LEU A 234 -16.34 -19.94 9.17
C LEU A 234 -14.94 -19.32 9.08
N SER A 235 -14.12 -19.57 10.10
CA SER A 235 -12.68 -19.26 10.08
C SER A 235 -11.85 -20.38 9.44
N GLY A 236 -12.46 -21.54 9.15
CA GLY A 236 -11.80 -22.61 8.42
C GLY A 236 -12.62 -23.90 8.38
N THR A 237 -12.24 -24.77 7.45
CA THR A 237 -12.78 -26.13 7.32
C THR A 237 -11.63 -27.12 7.27
N ILE A 238 -11.49 -27.91 8.33
CA ILE A 238 -10.53 -29.02 8.39
C ILE A 238 -11.25 -30.27 7.91
N HIS A 239 -10.80 -30.78 6.76
CA HIS A 239 -11.40 -31.96 6.17
C HIS A 239 -10.81 -33.23 6.79
N HIS A 240 -11.58 -34.32 6.74
CA HIS A 240 -11.05 -35.64 7.05
C HIS A 240 -9.82 -35.92 6.18
N TYR A 241 -8.79 -36.48 6.79
CA TYR A 241 -7.51 -36.72 6.14
C TYR A 241 -7.09 -38.17 6.29
N ASN A 242 -7.18 -38.93 5.20
CA ASN A 242 -6.82 -40.34 5.17
C ASN A 242 -5.28 -40.50 5.17
N SER A 243 -4.68 -40.66 6.35
CA SER A 243 -3.24 -40.91 6.46
C SER A 243 -2.85 -41.70 7.70
N LEU A 244 -2.03 -42.73 7.51
CA LEU A 244 -1.40 -43.47 8.61
C LEU A 244 -0.46 -42.60 9.46
N ALA A 245 -0.01 -41.45 8.94
CA ALA A 245 0.82 -40.51 9.70
C ALA A 245 0.09 -39.94 10.94
N LEU A 246 -1.25 -39.93 10.94
CA LEU A 246 -2.05 -39.55 12.11
C LEU A 246 -1.83 -40.49 13.31
N LEU A 247 -1.52 -41.78 13.06
CA LEU A 247 -1.26 -42.76 14.12
C LEU A 247 0.04 -42.47 14.87
N ASN A 248 0.98 -41.76 14.22
CA ASN A 248 2.28 -41.42 14.79
C ASN A 248 2.34 -39.97 15.32
N GLN A 249 1.19 -39.29 15.41
CA GLN A 249 1.11 -37.89 15.85
C GLN A 249 2.04 -36.96 15.07
N ALA A 250 2.17 -37.22 13.77
CA ALA A 250 3.05 -36.44 12.89
C ALA A 250 2.66 -34.96 12.89
N ILE A 251 3.66 -34.08 12.97
CA ILE A 251 3.46 -32.64 12.81
C ILE A 251 3.42 -32.35 11.32
N PHE A 252 2.23 -32.42 10.72
CA PHE A 252 2.00 -32.24 9.28
C PHE A 252 2.60 -30.98 8.69
N THR A 253 2.57 -29.85 9.39
CA THR A 253 3.16 -28.60 8.90
C THR A 253 4.67 -28.70 8.68
N ARG A 254 5.35 -29.56 9.45
CA ARG A 254 6.78 -29.88 9.34
C ARG A 254 7.06 -31.06 8.42
N GLU A 255 6.44 -32.20 8.69
CA GLU A 255 6.78 -33.49 8.08
C GLU A 255 6.11 -33.67 6.70
N ARG A 256 4.97 -32.99 6.49
CA ARG A 256 4.18 -33.06 5.24
C ARG A 256 3.71 -31.65 4.84
N PRO A 257 4.63 -30.69 4.64
CA PRO A 257 4.29 -29.27 4.52
C PRO A 257 3.40 -28.98 3.32
N ARG A 258 3.44 -29.79 2.27
CA ARG A 258 2.60 -29.63 1.06
C ARG A 258 1.26 -30.36 1.14
N SER A 259 0.95 -31.02 2.24
CA SER A 259 -0.33 -31.73 2.41
C SER A 259 -1.49 -30.74 2.54
N ARG A 260 -2.68 -31.17 2.11
CA ARG A 260 -3.91 -30.41 2.29
C ARG A 260 -4.16 -30.05 3.76
N LEU A 261 -3.91 -31.00 4.67
CA LEU A 261 -4.11 -30.78 6.10
C LEU A 261 -3.18 -29.68 6.64
N ALA A 262 -1.91 -29.68 6.23
CA ALA A 262 -0.97 -28.61 6.58
C ALA A 262 -1.41 -27.24 6.02
N GLN A 263 -1.95 -27.20 4.80
CA GLN A 263 -2.50 -25.96 4.22
C GLN A 263 -3.71 -25.46 5.02
N GLN A 264 -4.65 -26.34 5.39
CA GLN A 264 -5.82 -25.98 6.20
C GLN A 264 -5.44 -25.44 7.58
N TYR A 265 -4.39 -26.00 8.20
CA TYR A 265 -3.85 -25.44 9.45
C TYR A 265 -3.22 -24.05 9.26
N ARG A 266 -2.52 -23.80 8.14
CA ARG A 266 -1.99 -22.46 7.83
C ARG A 266 -3.09 -21.44 7.57
N GLU A 267 -4.17 -21.85 6.90
CA GLU A 267 -5.34 -20.99 6.67
C GLU A 267 -6.00 -20.61 7.99
N LEU A 268 -6.20 -21.59 8.89
CA LEU A 268 -6.71 -21.32 10.22
C LEU A 268 -5.75 -20.42 11.02
N LEU A 269 -4.44 -20.66 10.95
CA LEU A 269 -3.43 -19.80 11.58
C LEU A 269 -3.56 -18.35 11.10
N LYS A 270 -3.69 -18.11 9.79
CA LYS A 270 -3.89 -16.76 9.23
C LYS A 270 -5.15 -16.10 9.80
N GLU A 271 -6.25 -16.86 9.91
CA GLU A 271 -7.50 -16.34 10.47
C GLU A 271 -7.39 -16.01 11.97
N ILE A 272 -6.57 -16.74 12.73
CA ILE A 272 -6.26 -16.44 14.14
C ILE A 272 -5.37 -15.20 14.25
N VAL A 273 -4.29 -15.13 13.48
CA VAL A 273 -3.30 -14.05 13.53
C VAL A 273 -3.91 -12.70 13.10
N GLN A 274 -4.72 -12.66 12.04
CA GLN A 274 -5.38 -11.40 11.60
C GLN A 274 -6.33 -10.79 12.65
N GLN A 275 -6.76 -11.57 13.63
CA GLN A 275 -7.63 -11.10 14.71
C GLN A 275 -6.83 -10.44 15.85
N ASN A 276 -5.54 -10.77 15.97
CA ASN A 276 -4.63 -10.14 16.91
C ASN A 276 -3.98 -8.89 16.27
N LEU A 277 -4.52 -7.71 16.58
CA LEU A 277 -4.03 -6.45 16.01
C LEU A 277 -2.69 -5.99 16.61
N GLU A 278 -2.28 -6.56 17.75
CA GLU A 278 -0.97 -6.31 18.34
C GLU A 278 0.14 -7.13 17.65
N ASP A 279 -0.21 -8.19 16.90
CA ASP A 279 0.75 -8.89 16.05
C ASP A 279 0.97 -8.10 14.76
N LYS A 280 2.24 -7.88 14.39
CA LYS A 280 2.63 -7.12 13.20
C LYS A 280 2.03 -7.67 11.90
N GLU A 281 2.09 -8.98 11.69
CA GLU A 281 1.49 -9.61 10.50
C GLU A 281 -0.04 -9.65 10.61
N GLY A 282 -0.57 -9.77 11.83
CA GLY A 282 -1.99 -9.66 12.11
C GLY A 282 -2.57 -8.31 11.70
N ALA A 283 -1.95 -7.23 12.17
CA ALA A 283 -2.26 -5.85 11.79
C ALA A 283 -2.15 -5.64 10.29
N LYS A 284 -1.05 -6.05 9.66
CA LYS A 284 -0.85 -5.93 8.20
C LYS A 284 -1.97 -6.60 7.41
N THR A 285 -2.29 -7.85 7.74
CA THR A 285 -3.34 -8.63 7.06
C THR A 285 -4.71 -7.98 7.25
N TYR A 286 -4.99 -7.46 8.44
CA TYR A 286 -6.22 -6.73 8.73
C TYR A 286 -6.34 -5.45 7.90
N LEU A 287 -5.27 -4.63 7.82
CA LEU A 287 -5.25 -3.39 7.04
C LEU A 287 -5.51 -3.66 5.55
N GLU A 288 -4.83 -4.65 4.97
CA GLU A 288 -5.00 -5.03 3.56
C GLU A 288 -6.44 -5.47 3.26
N LYS A 289 -7.03 -6.26 4.15
CA LYS A 289 -8.42 -6.70 4.03
C LYS A 289 -9.40 -5.52 4.10
N ILE A 290 -9.25 -4.63 5.07
CA ILE A 290 -10.14 -3.47 5.23
C ILE A 290 -10.00 -2.50 4.06
N GLN A 291 -8.77 -2.24 3.59
CA GLN A 291 -8.55 -1.43 2.40
C GLN A 291 -9.30 -1.99 1.19
N TYR A 292 -9.20 -3.32 0.94
CA TYR A 292 -9.94 -3.98 -0.12
C TYR A 292 -11.47 -3.85 0.06
N GLU A 293 -11.98 -4.06 1.28
CA GLU A 293 -13.42 -3.96 1.58
C GLU A 293 -13.96 -2.53 1.36
N ILE A 294 -13.23 -1.50 1.77
CA ILE A 294 -13.60 -0.09 1.56
C ILE A 294 -13.58 0.27 0.06
N LEU A 295 -12.57 -0.17 -0.69
CA LEU A 295 -12.50 0.08 -2.13
C LEU A 295 -13.63 -0.63 -2.87
N LYS A 296 -14.00 -1.84 -2.44
CA LYS A 296 -15.12 -2.60 -3.01
C LYS A 296 -16.47 -1.94 -2.72
N SER A 297 -16.70 -1.48 -1.49
CA SER A 297 -17.97 -0.83 -1.12
C SER A 297 -18.21 0.47 -1.89
N LYS A 298 -17.16 1.29 -2.09
CA LYS A 298 -17.24 2.50 -2.93
C LYS A 298 -17.67 2.22 -4.36
N LYS A 299 -17.26 1.08 -4.94
CA LYS A 299 -17.65 0.68 -6.29
C LYS A 299 -19.08 0.16 -6.38
N SER A 300 -19.57 -0.50 -5.33
CA SER A 300 -20.89 -1.15 -5.33
C SER A 300 -22.02 -0.29 -4.74
N GLY A 301 -21.74 0.88 -4.17
CA GLY A 301 -22.74 1.78 -3.58
C GLY A 301 -23.48 1.21 -2.36
N VAL A 302 -22.95 0.15 -1.74
CA VAL A 302 -23.57 -0.53 -0.59
C VAL A 302 -23.13 0.14 0.71
N ALA A 303 -24.10 0.38 1.60
CA ALA A 303 -23.96 1.17 2.83
C ALA A 303 -22.89 0.66 3.82
N GLU A 304 -22.25 1.64 4.49
CA GLU A 304 -21.18 1.61 5.51
C GLU A 304 -21.41 0.75 6.77
N SER A 305 -22.52 0.01 6.88
CA SER A 305 -22.89 -0.69 8.12
C SER A 305 -21.91 -1.79 8.58
N THR A 306 -20.99 -2.22 7.72
CA THR A 306 -19.92 -3.18 8.03
C THR A 306 -18.70 -2.56 8.73
N LEU A 307 -18.63 -1.24 8.85
CA LEU A 307 -17.44 -0.50 9.30
C LEU A 307 -17.56 0.11 10.70
N SER A 308 -18.61 -0.20 11.48
CA SER A 308 -18.91 0.46 12.76
C SER A 308 -17.76 0.44 13.78
N ASP A 309 -16.85 -0.55 13.68
CA ASP A 309 -15.76 -0.77 14.63
C ASP A 309 -14.37 -0.60 14.00
N VAL A 310 -14.29 -0.17 12.72
CA VAL A 310 -13.00 -0.08 12.02
C VAL A 310 -12.10 0.95 12.66
N ASP A 311 -12.61 2.14 12.98
CA ASP A 311 -11.80 3.21 13.57
C ASP A 311 -11.18 2.81 14.91
N ALA A 312 -11.93 2.11 15.77
CA ALA A 312 -11.41 1.61 17.03
C ALA A 312 -10.28 0.60 16.83
N LYS A 313 -10.41 -0.27 15.81
CA LYS A 313 -9.36 -1.24 15.45
C LYS A 313 -8.13 -0.60 14.82
N LEU A 314 -8.32 0.39 13.94
CA LEU A 314 -7.20 1.14 13.35
C LEU A 314 -6.41 1.89 14.43
N LYS A 315 -7.11 2.43 15.44
CA LYS A 315 -6.48 3.08 16.60
C LYS A 315 -5.62 2.10 17.42
N ILE A 316 -6.12 0.88 17.68
CA ILE A 316 -5.31 -0.16 18.34
C ILE A 316 -4.03 -0.43 17.53
N ILE A 317 -4.13 -0.55 16.20
CA ILE A 317 -2.95 -0.78 15.36
C ILE A 317 -1.97 0.39 15.44
N GLU A 318 -2.45 1.64 15.37
CA GLU A 318 -1.59 2.83 15.50
C GLU A 318 -0.87 2.86 16.85
N GLU A 319 -1.56 2.54 17.95
CA GLU A 319 -0.99 2.53 19.30
C GLU A 319 0.01 1.38 19.50
N SER A 320 -0.30 0.18 19.01
CA SER A 320 0.57 -0.99 19.15
C SER A 320 1.79 -0.96 18.23
N HIS A 321 1.69 -0.28 17.09
CA HIS A 321 2.71 -0.27 16.02
C HIS A 321 3.17 1.14 15.68
N SER A 322 3.26 2.02 16.69
CA SER A 322 3.54 3.45 16.50
C SER A 322 4.92 3.76 15.92
N SER A 323 5.83 2.78 15.89
CA SER A 323 7.18 2.89 15.34
C SER A 323 7.41 2.03 14.09
N GLU A 324 6.35 1.46 13.52
CA GLU A 324 6.44 0.58 12.34
C GLU A 324 5.99 1.34 11.09
N GLY A 325 6.96 1.95 10.39
CA GLY A 325 6.69 2.85 9.26
C GLY A 325 5.78 2.26 8.18
N LEU A 326 5.95 0.98 7.82
CA LEU A 326 5.10 0.30 6.83
C LEU A 326 3.63 0.18 7.28
N LEU A 327 3.37 -0.08 8.55
CA LEU A 327 1.99 -0.19 9.07
C LEU A 327 1.34 1.19 9.16
N LEU A 328 2.10 2.20 9.59
CA LEU A 328 1.65 3.59 9.60
C LEU A 328 1.30 4.10 8.20
N GLN A 329 2.09 3.73 7.18
CA GLN A 329 1.75 4.08 5.81
C GLN A 329 0.46 3.38 5.33
N LYS A 330 0.27 2.10 5.60
CA LYS A 330 -0.97 1.39 5.26
C LYS A 330 -2.19 2.00 5.97
N LEU A 331 -2.03 2.44 7.22
CA LEU A 331 -3.05 3.22 7.94
C LEU A 331 -3.35 4.54 7.22
N ALA A 332 -2.32 5.26 6.77
CA ALA A 332 -2.47 6.53 6.07
C ALA A 332 -3.26 6.37 4.75
N GLU A 333 -3.00 5.29 4.00
CA GLU A 333 -3.77 4.94 2.79
C GLU A 333 -5.26 4.74 3.10
N ILE A 334 -5.59 4.03 4.20
CA ILE A 334 -6.98 3.83 4.61
C ILE A 334 -7.63 5.18 4.98
N ARG A 335 -6.95 6.02 5.77
CA ARG A 335 -7.44 7.37 6.12
C ARG A 335 -7.64 8.25 4.90
N GLN A 336 -6.78 8.12 3.89
CA GLN A 336 -6.89 8.85 2.64
C GLN A 336 -8.14 8.40 1.87
N ILE A 337 -8.37 7.09 1.77
CA ILE A 337 -9.58 6.55 1.14
C ILE A 337 -10.83 7.00 1.91
N GLN A 338 -10.77 7.13 3.23
CA GLN A 338 -11.86 7.67 4.05
C GLN A 338 -12.04 9.19 3.92
N GLY A 339 -11.17 9.90 3.19
CA GLY A 339 -11.24 11.35 3.03
C GLY A 339 -10.82 12.14 4.27
N ARG A 340 -9.87 11.61 5.05
CA ARG A 340 -9.36 12.22 6.30
C ARG A 340 -7.92 12.74 6.13
N PRO A 341 -7.71 13.87 5.42
CA PRO A 341 -6.37 14.32 5.02
C PRO A 341 -5.44 14.68 6.19
N GLU A 342 -5.97 15.24 7.28
CA GLU A 342 -5.17 15.59 8.47
C GLU A 342 -4.61 14.34 9.17
N GLU A 343 -5.44 13.30 9.33
CA GLU A 343 -5.01 12.01 9.88
C GLU A 343 -4.01 11.31 8.93
N THR A 344 -4.26 11.35 7.61
CA THR A 344 -3.33 10.82 6.61
C THR A 344 -1.98 11.50 6.71
N LEU A 345 -1.95 12.83 6.80
CA LEU A 345 -0.71 13.60 6.91
C LEU A 345 0.06 13.22 8.18
N ALA A 346 -0.61 13.20 9.33
CA ALA A 346 0.02 12.84 10.60
C ALA A 346 0.64 11.42 10.56
N LEU A 347 -0.07 10.45 9.97
CA LEU A 347 0.41 9.08 9.82
C LEU A 347 1.59 8.97 8.84
N LEU A 348 1.55 9.67 7.70
CA LEU A 348 2.68 9.69 6.75
C LEU A 348 3.92 10.32 7.37
N THR A 349 3.76 11.42 8.11
CA THR A 349 4.87 12.07 8.81
C THR A 349 5.54 11.10 9.78
N LYS A 350 4.76 10.44 10.65
CA LYS A 350 5.29 9.41 11.55
C LYS A 350 5.92 8.25 10.77
N ALA A 351 5.30 7.79 9.69
CA ALA A 351 5.82 6.67 8.89
C ALA A 351 7.23 6.97 8.35
N ILE A 352 7.43 8.16 7.80
CA ILE A 352 8.72 8.62 7.26
C ILE A 352 9.75 8.80 8.37
N GLU A 353 9.36 9.36 9.53
CA GLU A 353 10.24 9.46 10.72
C GLU A 353 10.73 8.08 11.20
N PHE A 354 9.90 7.05 11.08
CA PHE A 354 10.24 5.66 11.39
C PHE A 354 10.78 4.86 10.19
N GLY A 355 11.39 5.53 9.22
CA GLY A 355 12.20 4.91 8.17
C GLY A 355 11.42 4.42 6.94
N TYR A 356 10.13 4.75 6.80
CA TYR A 356 9.39 4.52 5.56
C TYR A 356 9.66 5.64 4.55
N ASP A 357 10.87 5.65 3.98
CA ASP A 357 11.35 6.64 3.02
C ASP A 357 11.07 6.24 1.56
N GLU A 358 9.81 5.91 1.27
CA GLU A 358 9.36 5.57 -0.08
C GLU A 358 8.97 6.85 -0.86
N PRO A 359 9.39 7.00 -2.14
CA PRO A 359 9.15 8.21 -2.91
C PRO A 359 7.68 8.64 -3.00
N GLU A 360 6.77 7.69 -3.17
CA GLU A 360 5.33 7.95 -3.27
C GLU A 360 4.77 8.51 -1.95
N ALA A 361 5.29 8.08 -0.80
CA ALA A 361 4.86 8.58 0.51
C ALA A 361 5.31 10.03 0.72
N LEU A 362 6.56 10.36 0.37
CA LEU A 362 7.08 11.74 0.40
C LEU A 362 6.29 12.65 -0.55
N LEU A 363 6.05 12.20 -1.79
CA LEU A 363 5.30 13.00 -2.77
C LEU A 363 3.86 13.24 -2.30
N GLN A 364 3.24 12.24 -1.67
CA GLN A 364 1.91 12.37 -1.10
C GLN A 364 1.90 13.33 0.11
N ARG A 365 2.90 13.26 0.99
CA ARG A 365 3.05 14.19 2.12
C ARG A 365 3.21 15.63 1.62
N ALA A 366 4.13 15.86 0.67
CA ALA A 366 4.34 17.17 0.06
C ALA A 366 3.05 17.74 -0.57
N TYR A 367 2.27 16.89 -1.25
CA TYR A 367 0.97 17.30 -1.79
C TYR A 367 -0.01 17.72 -0.69
N LEU A 368 -0.12 16.94 0.40
CA LEU A 368 -1.01 17.25 1.52
C LEU A 368 -0.58 18.52 2.26
N ASP A 369 0.71 18.68 2.55
CA ASP A 369 1.27 19.89 3.17
C ASP A 369 0.92 21.14 2.35
N TYR A 370 1.11 21.09 1.03
CA TYR A 370 0.71 22.18 0.15
C TYR A 370 -0.79 22.48 0.23
N ARG A 371 -1.63 21.45 0.27
CA ARG A 371 -3.09 21.59 0.34
C ARG A 371 -3.58 22.20 1.65
N ILE A 372 -2.88 21.97 2.76
CA ILE A 372 -3.18 22.61 4.05
C ILE A 372 -2.50 23.98 4.23
N GLY A 373 -1.67 24.39 3.26
CA GLY A 373 -1.04 25.71 3.21
C GLY A 373 0.41 25.77 3.68
N ASP A 374 1.02 24.63 4.05
CA ASP A 374 2.43 24.56 4.45
C ASP A 374 3.33 24.35 3.22
N LYS A 375 3.68 25.46 2.58
CA LYS A 375 4.54 25.44 1.39
C LYS A 375 5.99 25.03 1.71
N THR A 376 6.48 25.34 2.91
CA THR A 376 7.89 25.15 3.26
C THR A 376 8.21 23.66 3.38
N TYR A 377 7.39 22.91 4.11
CA TYR A 377 7.55 21.46 4.22
C TYR A 377 7.36 20.76 2.88
N ALA A 378 6.34 21.17 2.11
CA ALA A 378 6.11 20.62 0.78
C ALA A 378 7.31 20.80 -0.16
N VAL A 379 7.92 21.99 -0.20
CA VAL A 379 9.12 22.24 -1.03
C VAL A 379 10.31 21.43 -0.54
N ASN A 380 10.53 21.30 0.77
CA ASN A 380 11.63 20.51 1.31
C ASN A 380 11.55 19.04 0.88
N ASP A 381 10.36 18.42 0.97
CA ASP A 381 10.15 17.05 0.51
C ASP A 381 10.37 16.89 -0.99
N ILE A 382 9.88 17.84 -1.79
CA ILE A 382 10.08 17.86 -3.24
C ILE A 382 11.57 17.97 -3.59
N LEU A 383 12.32 18.85 -2.94
CA LEU A 383 13.75 19.00 -3.18
C LEU A 383 14.52 17.76 -2.70
N SER A 384 14.10 17.13 -1.60
CA SER A 384 14.64 15.86 -1.13
C SER A 384 14.45 14.75 -2.18
N LEU A 385 13.24 14.64 -2.75
CA LEU A 385 12.91 13.73 -3.83
C LEU A 385 13.77 13.99 -5.07
N LEU A 386 13.84 15.23 -5.56
CA LEU A 386 14.58 15.56 -6.78
C LEU A 386 16.10 15.35 -6.65
N ASN A 387 16.63 15.23 -5.44
CA ASN A 387 18.03 14.87 -5.19
C ASN A 387 18.31 13.36 -5.16
N ARG A 388 17.28 12.52 -5.28
CA ARG A 388 17.41 11.05 -5.40
C ARG A 388 17.75 10.62 -6.83
N ALA A 389 18.33 9.44 -6.99
CA ALA A 389 18.67 8.86 -8.31
C ALA A 389 17.83 7.61 -8.64
N ASP A 390 17.04 7.12 -7.69
CA ASP A 390 16.25 5.89 -7.77
C ASP A 390 14.77 6.16 -8.09
N LEU A 391 14.44 7.37 -8.56
CA LEU A 391 13.07 7.74 -8.89
C LEU A 391 12.66 7.20 -10.26
N SER A 392 11.41 6.75 -10.37
CA SER A 392 10.79 6.50 -11.68
C SER A 392 10.47 7.81 -12.39
N ASP A 393 10.50 7.80 -13.72
CA ASP A 393 10.23 8.98 -14.55
C ASP A 393 8.86 9.61 -14.21
N TYR A 394 7.85 8.76 -13.98
CA TYR A 394 6.51 9.18 -13.54
C TYR A 394 6.53 9.98 -12.23
N VAL A 395 7.31 9.55 -11.23
CA VAL A 395 7.45 10.26 -9.95
C VAL A 395 8.16 11.60 -10.17
N VAL A 396 9.21 11.64 -11.00
CA VAL A 396 9.94 12.88 -11.31
C VAL A 396 9.00 13.92 -11.95
N HIS A 397 8.26 13.53 -13.00
CA HIS A 397 7.32 14.44 -13.67
C HIS A 397 6.24 14.98 -12.73
N ARG A 398 5.66 14.13 -11.85
CA ARG A 398 4.67 14.60 -10.86
C ARG A 398 5.28 15.54 -9.83
N THR A 399 6.50 15.24 -9.39
CA THR A 399 7.24 16.07 -8.42
C THR A 399 7.53 17.46 -8.99
N ILE A 400 7.99 17.55 -10.24
CA ILE A 400 8.26 18.83 -10.90
C ILE A 400 6.96 19.61 -11.18
N ARG A 401 5.88 18.93 -11.60
CA ARG A 401 4.57 19.58 -11.78
C ARG A 401 4.08 20.21 -10.48
N LEU A 402 4.20 19.50 -9.36
CA LEU A 402 3.87 20.03 -8.04
C LEU A 402 4.79 21.20 -7.66
N LEU A 403 6.10 21.10 -7.90
CA LEU A 403 7.05 22.19 -7.65
C LEU A 403 6.65 23.47 -8.39
N ARG A 404 6.25 23.37 -9.66
CA ARG A 404 5.79 24.51 -10.47
C ARG A 404 4.55 25.18 -9.88
N GLU A 405 3.66 24.43 -9.24
CA GLU A 405 2.46 24.98 -8.59
C GLU A 405 2.77 25.66 -7.25
N ILE A 406 3.79 25.19 -6.54
CA ILE A 406 4.15 25.68 -5.20
C ILE A 406 5.12 26.85 -5.25
N ASP A 407 6.27 26.65 -5.91
CA ASP A 407 7.37 27.61 -6.02
C ASP A 407 8.11 27.45 -7.35
N LYS A 408 7.68 28.23 -8.34
CA LYS A 408 8.27 28.28 -9.68
C LYS A 408 9.76 28.66 -9.69
N ASN A 409 10.23 29.40 -8.68
CA ASN A 409 11.64 29.82 -8.64
C ASN A 409 12.58 28.65 -8.38
N GLN A 410 12.10 27.56 -7.78
CA GLN A 410 12.93 26.37 -7.60
C GLN A 410 13.20 25.64 -8.93
N LEU A 411 12.45 25.92 -10.00
CA LEU A 411 12.68 25.30 -11.30
C LEU A 411 14.05 25.67 -11.90
N PHE A 412 14.62 26.81 -11.53
CA PHE A 412 15.99 27.20 -11.92
C PHE A 412 17.06 26.19 -11.46
N ASN A 413 16.75 25.38 -10.44
CA ASN A 413 17.67 24.38 -9.91
C ASN A 413 17.54 23.01 -10.60
N LEU A 414 16.58 22.80 -11.52
CA LEU A 414 16.38 21.48 -12.14
C LEU A 414 17.64 20.87 -12.78
N PRO A 415 18.53 21.62 -13.46
CA PRO A 415 19.74 21.04 -14.05
C PRO A 415 20.73 20.47 -13.03
N SER A 416 20.69 20.91 -11.77
CA SER A 416 21.53 20.36 -10.70
C SER A 416 20.88 19.21 -9.94
N MET A 417 19.59 18.96 -10.16
CA MET A 417 18.86 17.89 -9.48
C MET A 417 19.25 16.53 -10.05
N LYS A 418 19.51 15.58 -9.15
CA LYS A 418 19.97 14.25 -9.51
C LYS A 418 18.89 13.48 -10.29
N ALA A 419 17.64 13.52 -9.83
CA ALA A 419 16.53 12.81 -10.46
C ALA A 419 16.28 13.29 -11.91
N VAL A 420 16.42 14.59 -12.15
CA VAL A 420 16.30 15.17 -13.49
C VAL A 420 17.43 14.65 -14.38
N ASN A 421 18.64 14.57 -13.86
CA ASN A 421 19.81 14.14 -14.62
C ASN A 421 19.82 12.66 -15.00
N GLU A 422 19.11 11.82 -14.25
CA GLU A 422 18.94 10.38 -14.51
C GLU A 422 17.80 10.07 -15.52
N LEU A 423 16.91 11.04 -15.80
CA LEU A 423 15.86 10.86 -16.80
C LEU A 423 16.43 10.50 -18.18
N GLY A 424 15.70 9.63 -18.89
CA GLY A 424 15.96 9.34 -20.30
C GLY A 424 15.74 10.55 -21.22
N PHE A 425 16.20 10.43 -22.46
CA PHE A 425 16.07 11.49 -23.46
C PHE A 425 14.61 11.92 -23.68
N GLU A 426 13.68 10.96 -23.81
CA GLU A 426 12.28 11.26 -24.11
C GLU A 426 11.60 11.99 -22.93
N ASP A 427 11.86 11.57 -21.69
CA ASP A 427 11.31 12.21 -20.49
C ASP A 427 11.90 13.62 -20.24
N GLN A 428 13.20 13.81 -20.50
CA GLN A 428 13.80 15.15 -20.44
C GLN A 428 13.25 16.08 -21.53
N LEU A 429 13.01 15.56 -22.73
CA LEU A 429 12.37 16.33 -23.80
C LEU A 429 10.93 16.70 -23.41
N GLU A 430 10.15 15.77 -22.86
CA GLU A 430 8.80 16.05 -22.35
C GLU A 430 8.84 17.13 -21.26
N LEU A 431 9.82 17.06 -20.34
CA LEU A 431 10.02 18.07 -19.31
C LEU A 431 10.26 19.46 -19.90
N VAL A 432 11.12 19.56 -20.92
CA VAL A 432 11.38 20.83 -21.63
C VAL A 432 10.10 21.37 -22.27
N GLU A 433 9.46 20.57 -23.11
CA GLU A 433 8.30 20.99 -23.90
C GLU A 433 7.07 21.31 -23.04
N ASN A 434 6.82 20.53 -21.98
CA ASN A 434 5.59 20.60 -21.21
C ASN A 434 5.71 21.37 -19.88
N VAL A 435 6.94 21.73 -19.47
CA VAL A 435 7.17 22.50 -18.24
C VAL A 435 7.92 23.80 -18.49
N LEU A 436 9.03 23.77 -19.23
CA LEU A 436 9.96 24.90 -19.33
C LEU A 436 9.62 25.87 -20.49
N CYS A 437 9.11 25.36 -21.62
CA CYS A 437 8.79 26.19 -22.79
C CYS A 437 7.53 27.08 -22.66
N PHE A 438 6.94 27.18 -21.47
CA PHE A 438 5.77 28.03 -21.20
C PHE A 438 6.10 29.45 -20.77
N GLU A 439 7.31 29.69 -20.26
CA GLU A 439 7.72 31.01 -19.75
C GLU A 439 9.15 31.34 -20.19
N LYS A 440 9.36 32.57 -20.71
CA LYS A 440 10.65 33.05 -21.23
C LYS A 440 11.81 32.83 -20.25
N ASN A 441 11.56 33.02 -18.95
CA ASN A 441 12.59 32.90 -17.91
C ASN A 441 13.17 31.49 -17.76
N PHE A 442 12.45 30.44 -18.20
CA PHE A 442 12.90 29.05 -18.09
C PHE A 442 13.56 28.52 -19.36
N LEU A 443 13.58 29.31 -20.45
CA LEU A 443 14.20 28.89 -21.72
C LEU A 443 15.70 28.64 -21.61
N SER A 444 16.41 29.34 -20.71
CA SER A 444 17.84 29.10 -20.45
C SER A 444 18.09 27.73 -19.79
N ILE A 445 17.16 27.29 -18.94
CA ILE A 445 17.19 25.97 -18.31
C ILE A 445 16.90 24.90 -19.36
N ALA A 446 15.90 25.12 -20.20
CA ALA A 446 15.55 24.22 -21.30
C ALA A 446 16.75 23.99 -22.23
N GLU A 447 17.44 25.07 -22.63
CA GLU A 447 18.67 25.00 -23.41
C GLU A 447 19.75 24.15 -22.72
N GLN A 448 20.00 24.39 -21.43
CA GLN A 448 21.01 23.66 -20.67
C GLN A 448 20.73 22.15 -20.65
N LEU A 449 19.48 21.74 -20.43
CA LEU A 449 19.09 20.33 -20.41
C LEU A 449 19.26 19.68 -21.79
N LEU A 450 18.85 20.37 -22.85
CA LEU A 450 18.98 19.88 -24.23
C LEU A 450 20.43 19.80 -24.71
N MET A 451 21.27 20.77 -24.35
CA MET A 451 22.69 20.79 -24.72
C MET A 451 23.48 19.63 -24.13
N LYS A 452 23.07 19.09 -22.97
CA LYS A 452 23.63 17.86 -22.40
C LYS A 452 23.54 16.70 -23.40
N TRP A 453 22.36 16.49 -24.00
CA TRP A 453 22.11 15.42 -24.97
C TRP A 453 22.74 15.67 -26.34
N MET A 454 22.88 16.92 -26.75
CA MET A 454 23.58 17.25 -28.01
C MET A 454 25.03 16.75 -28.01
N ASN A 455 25.65 16.72 -26.84
CA ASN A 455 27.01 16.23 -26.64
C ASN A 455 27.10 14.71 -26.45
N GLU A 456 25.96 14.00 -26.39
CA GLU A 456 25.92 12.55 -26.16
C GLU A 456 26.29 11.78 -27.44
N PRO A 457 27.39 11.01 -27.45
CA PRO A 457 27.91 10.38 -28.68
C PRO A 457 26.94 9.36 -29.29
N GLU A 458 26.22 8.61 -28.44
CA GLU A 458 25.35 7.49 -28.85
C GLU A 458 23.91 7.91 -29.21
N LEU A 459 23.60 9.21 -29.12
CA LEU A 459 22.25 9.70 -29.41
C LEU A 459 21.89 9.50 -30.89
N LYS A 460 20.71 8.90 -31.13
CA LYS A 460 20.19 8.66 -32.49
C LYS A 460 20.06 9.97 -33.27
N ILE A 461 20.35 9.92 -34.58
CA ILE A 461 20.26 11.07 -35.49
C ILE A 461 18.89 11.76 -35.38
N LYS A 462 17.79 10.99 -35.44
CA LYS A 462 16.42 11.53 -35.29
C LYS A 462 16.21 12.33 -33.99
N HIS A 463 16.87 11.95 -32.89
CA HIS A 463 16.75 12.65 -31.61
C HIS A 463 17.59 13.94 -31.63
N ARG A 464 18.76 13.92 -32.28
CA ARG A 464 19.56 15.14 -32.51
C ARG A 464 18.80 16.17 -33.34
N ASP A 465 18.06 15.73 -34.36
CA ASP A 465 17.27 16.62 -35.20
C ASP A 465 16.10 17.25 -34.42
N LEU A 466 15.45 16.49 -33.53
CA LEU A 466 14.47 17.04 -32.58
C LEU A 466 15.08 18.08 -31.65
N ILE A 467 16.23 17.78 -31.04
CA ILE A 467 16.92 18.74 -30.15
C ILE A 467 17.29 20.01 -30.92
N LYS A 468 17.84 19.88 -32.13
CA LYS A 468 18.21 21.02 -32.97
C LYS A 468 17.00 21.92 -33.23
N HIS A 469 15.86 21.31 -33.60
CA HIS A 469 14.62 22.05 -33.82
C HIS A 469 14.19 22.81 -32.56
N GLU A 470 14.13 22.13 -31.41
CA GLU A 470 13.70 22.75 -30.15
C GLU A 470 14.67 23.85 -29.69
N LEU A 471 15.99 23.65 -29.84
CA LEU A 471 17.00 24.67 -29.54
C LEU A 471 16.82 25.94 -30.40
N ILE A 472 16.44 25.81 -31.67
CA ILE A 472 16.14 26.98 -32.52
C ILE A 472 14.98 27.78 -31.95
N LEU A 473 13.89 27.11 -31.54
CA LEU A 473 12.73 27.78 -30.93
C LEU A 473 13.13 28.47 -29.63
N ILE A 474 13.91 27.79 -28.79
CA ILE A 474 14.42 28.31 -27.51
C ILE A 474 15.30 29.56 -27.73
N LEU A 475 16.25 29.52 -28.67
CA LEU A 475 17.15 30.65 -28.95
C LEU A 475 16.37 31.89 -29.44
N ILE A 476 15.37 31.69 -30.31
CA ILE A 476 14.53 32.81 -30.77
C ILE A 476 13.68 33.35 -29.61
N GLY A 477 13.11 32.49 -28.77
CA GLY A 477 12.35 32.90 -27.58
C GLY A 477 13.18 33.66 -26.54
N GLN A 478 14.47 33.34 -26.44
CA GLN A 478 15.46 34.09 -25.64
C GLN A 478 15.93 35.40 -26.31
N SER A 479 15.43 35.73 -27.50
CA SER A 479 15.88 36.86 -28.32
C SER A 479 17.36 36.78 -28.77
N ARG A 480 17.95 35.58 -28.82
CA ARG A 480 19.31 35.30 -29.32
C ARG A 480 19.29 35.00 -30.82
N PHE A 481 18.85 35.98 -31.60
CA PHE A 481 18.50 35.79 -33.02
C PHE A 481 19.66 35.39 -33.91
N LYS A 482 20.84 35.97 -33.70
CA LYS A 482 22.03 35.64 -34.48
C LYS A 482 22.44 34.17 -34.31
N GLU A 483 22.41 33.66 -33.08
CA GLU A 483 22.74 32.27 -32.77
C GLU A 483 21.71 31.30 -33.35
N ALA A 484 20.41 31.66 -33.30
CA ALA A 484 19.37 30.88 -33.97
C ALA A 484 19.59 30.79 -35.49
N GLN A 485 19.98 31.90 -36.14
CA GLN A 485 20.28 31.90 -37.58
C GLN A 485 21.47 30.99 -37.90
N GLU A 486 22.57 31.10 -37.14
CA GLU A 486 23.75 30.25 -37.30
C GLU A 486 23.41 28.77 -37.10
N GLN A 487 22.56 28.45 -36.11
CA GLN A 487 22.11 27.09 -35.85
C GLN A 487 21.26 26.53 -37.01
N ILE A 488 20.32 27.31 -37.56
CA ILE A 488 19.50 26.88 -38.70
C ILE A 488 20.38 26.60 -39.92
N ILE A 489 21.30 27.52 -40.25
CA ILE A 489 22.15 27.43 -41.44
C ILE A 489 23.16 26.28 -41.34
N SER A 490 23.68 26.00 -40.14
CA SER A 490 24.69 24.96 -39.94
C SER A 490 24.12 23.55 -39.73
N SER A 491 22.89 23.44 -39.21
CA SER A 491 22.34 22.16 -38.75
C SER A 491 21.64 21.35 -39.84
N TYR A 492 21.34 21.97 -40.97
CA TYR A 492 20.45 21.45 -42.00
C TYR A 492 21.11 21.55 -43.38
N SER A 493 20.90 20.54 -44.22
CA SER A 493 21.33 20.63 -45.62
C SER A 493 20.54 21.73 -46.34
N ASP A 494 21.00 22.21 -47.50
CA ASP A 494 20.20 23.14 -48.29
C ASP A 494 18.76 22.63 -48.45
N ALA A 495 18.56 21.33 -48.70
CA ALA A 495 17.23 20.72 -48.83
C ALA A 495 16.37 20.80 -47.55
N ASP A 496 16.96 20.69 -46.36
CA ASP A 496 16.25 20.69 -45.06
C ASP A 496 16.02 22.12 -44.51
N ILE A 497 16.87 23.08 -44.92
CA ILE A 497 16.63 24.51 -44.70
C ILE A 497 15.33 24.94 -45.43
N TYR A 498 14.94 24.21 -46.47
CA TYR A 498 13.66 24.34 -47.18
C TYR A 498 12.54 23.46 -46.60
N GLU A 499 12.56 23.10 -45.31
CA GLU A 499 11.31 22.80 -44.60
C GLU A 499 10.62 24.09 -44.14
N ILE A 500 9.29 24.14 -44.26
CA ILE A 500 8.48 25.36 -44.02
C ILE A 500 8.73 25.96 -42.63
N ALA A 501 8.90 25.11 -41.61
CA ALA A 501 9.19 25.55 -40.25
C ALA A 501 10.56 26.23 -40.13
N ASN A 502 11.61 25.66 -40.75
CA ASN A 502 12.97 26.23 -40.70
C ASN A 502 13.05 27.55 -41.48
N ALA A 503 12.44 27.60 -42.66
CA ALA A 503 12.36 28.83 -43.46
C ALA A 503 11.63 29.95 -42.71
N PHE A 504 10.53 29.61 -42.03
CA PHE A 504 9.78 30.56 -41.21
C PHE A 504 10.59 31.04 -40.00
N ASN A 505 11.21 30.12 -39.25
CA ASN A 505 12.04 30.47 -38.11
C ASN A 505 13.25 31.33 -38.50
N LEU A 506 13.86 31.08 -39.66
CA LEU A 506 14.93 31.92 -40.20
C LEU A 506 14.42 33.34 -40.51
N ALA A 507 13.24 33.47 -41.12
CA ALA A 507 12.61 34.75 -41.37
C ALA A 507 12.32 35.53 -40.08
N MET A 508 11.77 34.85 -39.06
CA MET A 508 11.48 35.45 -37.76
C MET A 508 12.76 35.86 -37.01
N ALA A 509 13.80 35.03 -37.02
CA ALA A 509 15.08 35.37 -36.39
C ALA A 509 15.74 36.57 -37.09
N LYS A 510 15.76 36.59 -38.43
CA LYS A 510 16.30 37.72 -39.19
C LYS A 510 15.50 39.01 -38.96
N TRP A 511 14.18 38.91 -38.87
CA TRP A 511 13.33 40.05 -38.53
C TRP A 511 13.66 40.60 -37.13
N GLY A 512 13.82 39.73 -36.14
CA GLY A 512 14.20 40.13 -34.78
C GLY A 512 15.59 40.79 -34.72
N GLU A 513 16.57 40.27 -35.45
CA GLU A 513 17.94 40.81 -35.48
C GLU A 513 18.02 42.17 -36.20
N GLU A 514 17.47 42.26 -37.41
CA GLU A 514 17.60 43.43 -38.26
C GLU A 514 16.56 44.52 -37.95
N GLN A 515 15.55 44.19 -37.15
CA GLN A 515 14.37 45.03 -36.88
C GLN A 515 13.66 45.46 -38.19
N LYS A 516 13.80 44.65 -39.24
CA LYS A 516 13.25 44.88 -40.57
C LYS A 516 12.66 43.58 -41.10
N VAL A 517 11.46 43.64 -41.68
CA VAL A 517 10.76 42.47 -42.22
C VAL A 517 11.53 41.92 -43.44
N PRO A 518 12.01 40.66 -43.40
CA PRO A 518 12.69 40.01 -44.53
C PRO A 518 11.65 39.42 -45.50
N ILE A 519 11.11 40.29 -46.36
CA ILE A 519 10.03 39.95 -47.31
C ILE A 519 10.42 38.75 -48.19
N ASP A 520 11.68 38.66 -48.62
CA ASP A 520 12.20 37.58 -49.45
C ASP A 520 12.15 36.20 -48.76
N LEU A 521 12.38 36.15 -47.45
CA LEU A 521 12.31 34.91 -46.69
C LEU A 521 10.87 34.48 -46.45
N PHE A 522 9.97 35.42 -46.15
CA PHE A 522 8.54 35.11 -46.02
C PHE A 522 7.90 34.70 -47.35
N GLN A 523 8.35 35.27 -48.48
CA GLN A 523 7.91 34.81 -49.80
C GLN A 523 8.27 33.35 -50.03
N LYS A 524 9.49 32.93 -49.66
CA LYS A 524 9.90 31.51 -49.76
C LYS A 524 9.01 30.58 -48.93
N VAL A 525 8.61 30.97 -47.72
CA VAL A 525 7.68 30.20 -46.88
C VAL A 525 6.36 29.95 -47.61
N ILE A 526 5.79 30.97 -48.25
CA ILE A 526 4.54 30.87 -49.02
C ILE A 526 4.72 30.01 -50.28
N ASP A 527 5.82 30.20 -51.01
CA ASP A 527 6.13 29.40 -52.20
C ASP A 527 6.28 27.91 -51.88
N MET A 528 6.71 27.59 -50.66
CA MET A 528 6.85 26.22 -50.17
C MET A 528 5.51 25.64 -49.69
N ASP A 529 4.66 26.40 -48.98
CA ASP A 529 3.29 25.98 -48.63
C ASP A 529 2.47 25.59 -49.86
N HIS A 530 2.59 26.38 -50.94
CA HIS A 530 1.91 26.07 -52.20
C HIS A 530 2.37 24.78 -52.88
N LYS A 531 3.55 24.26 -52.54
CA LYS A 531 4.09 22.99 -53.06
C LYS A 531 3.79 21.79 -52.15
N ASP A 532 3.37 22.01 -50.91
CA ASP A 532 3.15 20.97 -49.89
C ASP A 532 1.72 20.36 -49.94
N ASP A 533 0.92 20.69 -50.97
CA ASP A 533 -0.43 20.17 -51.25
C ASP A 533 -1.42 20.20 -50.05
N GLY A 534 -1.19 21.06 -49.06
CA GLY A 534 -2.08 21.24 -47.91
C GLY A 534 -2.01 20.13 -46.84
N ALA A 535 -0.90 19.38 -46.77
CA ALA A 535 -0.74 18.25 -45.86
C ALA A 535 -0.68 18.61 -44.35
N ARG A 536 -0.40 19.88 -43.99
CA ARG A 536 -0.17 20.33 -42.60
C ARG A 536 -1.28 21.26 -42.11
N SER A 537 -1.92 20.94 -40.96
CA SER A 537 -3.06 21.70 -40.42
C SER A 537 -3.05 21.86 -38.89
N SER A 538 -1.98 22.44 -38.32
CA SER A 538 -2.00 22.89 -36.91
C SER A 538 -2.38 24.36 -36.78
N ALA A 539 -2.85 24.75 -35.60
CA ALA A 539 -3.16 26.15 -35.30
C ALA A 539 -1.90 27.02 -35.36
N ASN A 540 -0.76 26.50 -34.87
CA ASN A 540 0.55 27.14 -35.05
C ASN A 540 0.87 27.36 -36.54
N TYR A 541 0.71 26.34 -37.38
CA TYR A 541 1.04 26.43 -38.81
C TYR A 541 0.22 27.52 -39.50
N ALA A 542 -1.08 27.57 -39.24
CA ALA A 542 -1.95 28.63 -39.75
C ALA A 542 -1.57 30.03 -39.22
N GLN A 543 -1.13 30.12 -37.95
CA GLN A 543 -0.59 31.37 -37.39
C GLN A 543 0.68 31.83 -38.13
N CYS A 544 1.62 30.91 -38.41
CA CYS A 544 2.83 31.20 -39.18
C CYS A 544 2.49 31.72 -40.59
N LEU A 545 1.56 31.06 -41.29
CA LEU A 545 1.14 31.48 -42.63
C LEU A 545 0.41 32.83 -42.64
N SER A 546 -0.30 33.18 -41.56
CA SER A 546 -0.86 34.52 -41.41
C SER A 546 0.24 35.59 -41.39
N ILE A 547 1.32 35.35 -40.63
CA ILE A 547 2.43 36.30 -40.50
C ILE A 547 3.17 36.42 -41.84
N ALA A 548 3.44 35.30 -42.50
CA ALA A 548 4.11 35.27 -43.80
C ALA A 548 3.29 35.99 -44.90
N ASN A 549 1.99 35.74 -44.99
CA ASN A 549 1.12 36.41 -45.96
C ASN A 549 1.04 37.93 -45.72
N TRP A 550 0.99 38.35 -44.46
CA TRP A 550 1.05 39.77 -44.13
C TRP A 550 2.35 40.42 -44.59
N ALA A 551 3.49 39.77 -44.33
CA ALA A 551 4.81 40.29 -44.66
C ALA A 551 5.00 40.54 -46.17
N ILE A 552 4.37 39.72 -47.02
CA ILE A 552 4.41 39.88 -48.49
C ILE A 552 3.27 40.75 -49.06
N GLY A 553 2.40 41.31 -48.20
CA GLY A 553 1.31 42.22 -48.60
C GLY A 553 -0.03 41.55 -48.89
N ASN A 554 -0.16 40.23 -48.72
CA ASN A 554 -1.39 39.47 -48.93
C ASN A 554 -2.34 39.56 -47.72
N LYS A 555 -2.88 40.74 -47.44
CA LYS A 555 -3.74 40.99 -46.26
C LYS A 555 -4.96 40.09 -46.17
N LYS A 556 -5.61 39.79 -47.30
CA LYS A 556 -6.82 38.95 -47.33
C LYS A 556 -6.50 37.53 -46.85
N GLU A 557 -5.48 36.92 -47.44
CA GLU A 557 -5.03 35.57 -47.07
C GLU A 557 -4.54 35.53 -45.61
N ALA A 558 -3.83 36.56 -45.14
CA ALA A 558 -3.42 36.65 -43.74
C ALA A 558 -4.62 36.57 -42.78
N LEU A 559 -5.70 37.32 -43.05
CA LEU A 559 -6.92 37.28 -42.24
C LEU A 559 -7.64 35.92 -42.30
N GLU A 560 -7.64 35.26 -43.47
CA GLU A 560 -8.21 33.92 -43.62
C GLU A 560 -7.43 32.88 -42.82
N ARG A 561 -6.09 32.98 -42.78
CA ARG A 561 -5.23 32.12 -41.97
C ARG A 561 -5.38 32.35 -40.47
N ILE A 562 -5.61 33.59 -40.02
CA ILE A 562 -5.97 33.87 -38.61
C ILE A 562 -7.27 33.16 -38.23
N LYS A 563 -8.28 33.22 -39.11
CA LYS A 563 -9.55 32.53 -38.89
C LYS A 563 -9.33 31.01 -38.80
N CYS A 564 -8.56 30.44 -39.72
CA CYS A 564 -8.20 29.02 -39.70
C CYS A 564 -7.48 28.63 -38.39
N ALA A 565 -6.48 29.41 -37.96
CA ALA A 565 -5.78 29.18 -36.69
C ALA A 565 -6.74 29.24 -35.48
N THR A 566 -7.72 30.16 -35.52
CA THR A 566 -8.74 30.30 -34.48
C THR A 566 -9.67 29.08 -34.44
N ASP A 567 -10.13 28.61 -35.59
CA ASP A 567 -11.02 27.45 -35.68
C ASP A 567 -10.30 26.18 -35.19
N LEU A 568 -9.05 25.96 -35.63
CA LEU A 568 -8.23 24.81 -35.22
C LEU A 568 -7.93 24.77 -33.72
N ILE A 569 -7.51 25.89 -33.12
CA ILE A 569 -7.20 25.91 -31.67
C ILE A 569 -8.47 25.79 -30.81
N MET A 570 -9.61 26.24 -31.31
CA MET A 570 -10.90 26.10 -30.63
C MET A 570 -11.46 24.68 -30.71
N GLU A 571 -11.08 23.91 -31.72
CA GLU A 571 -11.40 22.49 -31.85
C GLU A 571 -10.59 21.64 -30.86
N ASP A 572 -9.25 21.80 -30.85
CA ASP A 572 -8.35 20.98 -30.02
C ASP A 572 -8.26 21.45 -28.55
N LYS A 573 -8.27 22.76 -28.30
CA LYS A 573 -8.20 23.40 -26.97
C LYS A 573 -7.00 23.02 -26.10
N THR A 574 -5.98 22.37 -26.64
CA THR A 574 -4.73 22.10 -25.92
C THR A 574 -3.76 23.29 -26.03
N PRO A 575 -2.73 23.38 -25.16
CA PRO A 575 -1.70 24.39 -25.31
C PRO A 575 -0.91 24.22 -26.61
N GLU A 576 -0.74 25.31 -27.35
CA GLU A 576 -0.14 25.34 -28.69
C GLU A 576 1.09 26.27 -28.71
N PHE A 577 2.05 25.97 -29.57
CA PHE A 577 3.22 26.84 -29.77
C PHE A 577 2.82 28.14 -30.49
N SER A 578 3.10 29.29 -29.90
CA SER A 578 2.84 30.61 -30.50
C SER A 578 4.09 31.14 -31.18
N ALA A 579 4.07 31.26 -32.51
CA ALA A 579 5.07 31.97 -33.30
C ALA A 579 5.14 33.47 -32.97
N TRP A 580 4.13 34.00 -32.27
CA TRP A 580 4.10 35.39 -31.82
C TRP A 580 4.90 35.64 -30.53
N ARG A 581 5.12 34.58 -29.73
CA ARG A 581 5.86 34.63 -28.45
C ARG A 581 7.09 33.72 -28.40
N TYR A 582 7.21 32.77 -29.32
CA TYR A 582 8.17 31.67 -29.25
C TYR A 582 8.10 30.91 -27.92
N LEU A 583 6.87 30.63 -27.47
CA LEU A 583 6.54 29.89 -26.26
C LEU A 583 5.33 28.99 -26.54
N LYS A 584 5.22 27.89 -25.79
CA LYS A 584 3.99 27.12 -25.69
C LYS A 584 3.01 27.86 -24.79
N VAL A 585 1.79 28.09 -25.26
CA VAL A 585 0.82 28.95 -24.56
C VAL A 585 -0.56 28.29 -24.46
N PRO A 586 -1.29 28.53 -23.36
CA PRO A 586 -2.68 28.07 -23.24
C PRO A 586 -3.59 28.80 -24.25
N LEU A 587 -4.71 28.16 -24.59
CA LEU A 587 -5.74 28.66 -25.52
C LEU A 587 -5.99 30.17 -25.43
N LYS A 588 -6.20 30.69 -24.21
CA LYS A 588 -6.49 32.11 -23.99
C LYS A 588 -5.39 33.02 -24.53
N GLN A 589 -4.12 32.70 -24.25
CA GLN A 589 -2.98 33.50 -24.70
C GLN A 589 -2.77 33.35 -26.21
N PHE A 590 -2.99 32.17 -26.78
CA PHE A 590 -2.91 31.97 -28.22
C PHE A 590 -3.95 32.83 -28.98
N LEU A 591 -5.18 32.91 -28.48
CA LEU A 591 -6.22 33.79 -29.03
C LEU A 591 -5.89 35.28 -28.88
N GLU A 592 -5.25 35.67 -27.78
CA GLU A 592 -4.72 37.04 -27.60
C GLU A 592 -3.64 37.35 -28.65
N ASP A 593 -2.78 36.39 -28.95
CA ASP A 593 -1.73 36.51 -29.96
C ASP A 593 -2.32 36.63 -31.37
N LEU A 594 -3.31 35.81 -31.74
CA LEU A 594 -4.03 35.93 -33.01
C LEU A 594 -4.72 37.29 -33.16
N ASN A 595 -5.30 37.82 -32.09
CA ASN A 595 -5.86 39.17 -32.10
C ASN A 595 -4.79 40.26 -32.27
N SER A 596 -3.61 40.08 -31.67
CA SER A 596 -2.47 40.96 -31.86
C SER A 596 -1.98 40.94 -33.32
N ILE A 597 -1.88 39.76 -33.92
CA ILE A 597 -1.52 39.59 -35.33
C ILE A 597 -2.57 40.26 -36.22
N LYS A 598 -3.87 40.06 -35.94
CA LYS A 598 -4.96 40.70 -36.70
C LYS A 598 -4.82 42.23 -36.72
N LYS A 599 -4.56 42.85 -35.58
CA LYS A 599 -4.32 44.29 -35.48
C LYS A 599 -3.12 44.74 -36.31
N MET A 600 -2.03 43.96 -36.32
CA MET A 600 -0.88 44.19 -37.20
C MET A 600 -1.29 44.12 -38.69
N VAL A 601 -2.09 43.12 -39.07
CA VAL A 601 -2.58 42.97 -40.46
C VAL A 601 -3.44 44.17 -40.89
N GLU A 602 -4.24 44.69 -39.97
CA GLU A 602 -5.08 45.88 -40.16
C GLU A 602 -4.28 47.20 -40.20
N GLY A 603 -2.96 47.16 -39.97
CA GLY A 603 -2.05 48.30 -40.14
C GLY A 603 -1.64 49.00 -38.85
N GLN A 604 -1.88 48.39 -37.68
CA GLN A 604 -1.32 48.89 -36.42
C GLN A 604 0.17 48.54 -36.32
N ASP A 605 0.97 49.47 -35.81
CA ASP A 605 2.41 49.27 -35.59
C ASP A 605 2.66 48.36 -34.38
N ILE A 606 2.57 47.06 -34.61
CA ILE A 606 2.68 46.02 -33.59
C ILE A 606 3.67 44.97 -34.07
N ILE A 607 4.68 44.68 -33.25
CA ILE A 607 5.67 43.63 -33.50
C ILE A 607 5.40 42.38 -32.65
N PRO A 608 5.94 41.21 -33.07
CA PRO A 608 5.94 39.99 -32.28
C PRO A 608 6.45 40.21 -30.85
N LEU A 609 5.83 39.53 -29.88
CA LEU A 609 6.07 39.79 -28.45
C LEU A 609 7.51 39.46 -28.03
N PHE A 610 8.09 38.39 -28.57
CA PHE A 610 9.47 38.00 -28.27
C PHE A 610 10.54 38.96 -28.80
N MET A 611 10.17 39.87 -29.72
CA MET A 611 11.03 40.93 -30.25
C MET A 611 10.95 42.24 -29.45
N ARG A 612 9.94 42.38 -28.58
CA ARG A 612 9.81 43.58 -27.74
C ARG A 612 10.92 43.58 -26.73
N LYS A 613 11.60 44.72 -26.59
CA LYS A 613 12.52 44.93 -25.47
C LYS A 613 11.68 44.89 -24.19
N ASP A 614 12.13 44.09 -23.23
CA ASP A 614 11.52 44.06 -21.91
C ASP A 614 11.63 45.49 -21.33
N ASN A 615 10.49 46.19 -21.23
CA ASN A 615 10.44 47.44 -20.48
C ASN A 615 10.67 47.06 -19.02
N ASN A 616 11.85 47.37 -18.48
CA ASN A 616 12.19 47.22 -17.05
C ASN A 616 11.08 47.75 -16.15
#